data_AF-A0A8K0K3S7-F1
#
_entry.id   AF-A0A8K0K3S7-F1
#
_cell.length_a   1.000
_cell.length_b   1.000
_cell.length_c   1.000
_cell.angle_alpha   90.00
_cell.angle_beta   90.00
_cell.angle_gamma   90.00
#
_symmetry.space_group_name_H-M   'P 1'
#
loop_
_entity.id
_entity.type
_entity.pdbx_description
1 polymer ?
#
loop_
_entity_poly.entity_id
_entity_poly.type
_entity_poly.pdbx_seq_one_letter_code
_entity_poly.pdbx_strand_id
1 'polypeptide(L)'
;MEVDAVEEMFLRSKEFHGVRYSTYVGDGDTKTFKALLDVELYGEQFKIQKSECVGHVEKHMGTRLRNVKKTAKIGGKGKLTDVLIKN
;
A
#
# COMPACT_ATOMS: atom_id res chain seq x y z
N MET A 1 4.94 4.31 -17.52
CA MET A 1 5.85 3.15 -17.36
C MET A 1 5.39 2.23 -16.24
N GLU A 2 5.39 2.65 -14.96
CA GLU A 2 4.89 1.77 -13.87
C GLU A 2 3.39 1.48 -13.98
N VAL A 3 2.59 2.49 -14.31
CA VAL A 3 1.14 2.36 -14.50
C VAL A 3 0.82 1.38 -15.63
N ASP A 4 1.38 1.64 -16.82
CA ASP A 4 1.17 0.82 -18.02
C ASP A 4 1.56 -0.64 -17.79
N ALA A 5 2.65 -0.90 -17.05
CA ALA A 5 3.08 -2.26 -16.74
C ALA A 5 2.10 -3.00 -15.82
N VAL A 6 1.59 -2.34 -14.78
CA VAL A 6 0.60 -2.96 -13.88
C VAL A 6 -0.73 -3.16 -14.60
N GLU A 7 -1.14 -2.21 -15.42
CA GLU A 7 -2.33 -2.33 -16.26
C GLU A 7 -2.24 -3.54 -17.20
N GLU A 8 -1.12 -3.66 -17.92
CA GLU A 8 -0.84 -4.79 -18.80
C GLU A 8 -0.86 -6.13 -18.03
N MET A 9 -0.26 -6.19 -16.83
CA MET A 9 -0.31 -7.40 -16.00
C MET A 9 -1.74 -7.81 -15.63
N PHE A 10 -2.63 -6.86 -15.34
CA PHE A 10 -4.03 -7.13 -15.01
C PHE A 10 -4.82 -7.58 -16.25
N LEU A 11 -4.62 -6.94 -17.40
CA LEU A 11 -5.25 -7.37 -18.65
C LEU A 11 -4.85 -8.80 -19.02
N ARG A 12 -3.55 -9.12 -18.93
CA ARG A 12 -3.02 -10.45 -19.23
C ARG A 12 -3.61 -11.54 -18.34
N SER A 13 -3.93 -11.26 -17.07
CA SER A 13 -4.55 -12.26 -16.19
C SER A 13 -5.93 -12.69 -16.71
N LYS A 14 -6.69 -11.74 -17.25
CA LYS A 14 -7.99 -12.02 -17.86
C LYS A 14 -7.84 -12.69 -19.22
N GLU A 15 -6.98 -12.16 -20.09
CA GLU A 15 -6.83 -12.64 -21.47
C GLU A 15 -6.25 -14.05 -21.56
N PHE A 16 -5.19 -14.34 -20.79
CA PHE A 16 -4.48 -15.62 -20.91
C PHE A 16 -4.95 -16.69 -19.93
N HIS A 17 -5.55 -16.28 -18.81
CA HIS A 17 -5.89 -17.20 -17.73
C HIS A 17 -7.37 -17.15 -17.31
N GLY A 18 -8.16 -16.20 -17.81
CA GLY A 18 -9.57 -16.05 -17.43
C GLY A 18 -9.77 -15.65 -15.97
N VAL A 19 -8.74 -15.13 -15.29
CA VAL A 19 -8.78 -14.73 -13.88
C VAL A 19 -8.69 -13.22 -13.70
N ARG A 20 -9.18 -12.74 -12.56
CA ARG A 20 -9.20 -11.32 -12.21
C ARG A 20 -8.52 -11.11 -10.87
N TYR A 21 -7.61 -10.14 -10.80
CA TYR A 21 -7.08 -9.67 -9.52
C TYR A 21 -8.11 -8.77 -8.83
N SER A 22 -8.54 -9.16 -7.64
CA SER A 22 -9.46 -8.36 -6.82
C SER A 22 -8.77 -7.24 -6.05
N THR A 23 -7.45 -7.35 -5.84
CA THR A 23 -6.71 -6.49 -4.90
C THR A 23 -5.38 -6.05 -5.50
N TYR A 24 -5.11 -4.74 -5.43
CA TYR A 24 -3.82 -4.13 -5.72
C TYR A 24 -3.10 -3.83 -4.40
N VAL A 25 -1.87 -4.32 -4.25
CA VAL A 25 -1.02 -4.07 -3.07
C VAL A 25 0.05 -3.04 -3.44
N GLY A 26 -0.04 -1.83 -2.88
CA GLY A 26 0.91 -0.74 -3.12
C GLY A 26 1.78 -0.41 -1.90
N ASP A 27 2.91 0.27 -2.12
CA ASP A 27 3.76 0.83 -1.06
C ASP A 27 3.51 2.34 -0.92
N GLY A 28 2.27 2.74 -0.62
CA GLY A 28 1.84 4.13 -0.64
C GLY A 28 1.56 4.70 -2.04
N ASP A 29 1.73 3.88 -3.09
CA ASP A 29 1.42 4.32 -4.45
C ASP A 29 -0.07 4.55 -4.63
N THR A 30 -0.41 5.75 -5.13
CA THR A 30 -1.78 6.21 -5.34
C THR A 30 -2.07 6.44 -6.82
N LYS A 31 -1.04 6.69 -7.63
CA LYS A 31 -1.22 7.02 -9.05
C LYS A 31 -1.60 5.78 -9.86
N THR A 32 -0.91 4.66 -9.65
CA THR A 32 -1.25 3.41 -10.35
C THR A 32 -2.62 2.92 -9.95
N PHE A 33 -2.93 2.92 -8.65
CA PHE A 33 -4.26 2.50 -8.21
C PHE A 33 -5.38 3.32 -8.83
N LYS A 34 -5.20 4.65 -8.93
CA LYS A 34 -6.19 5.51 -9.59
C LYS A 34 -6.34 5.16 -11.07
N ALA A 35 -5.23 4.96 -11.79
CA ALA A 35 -5.29 4.57 -13.19
C ALA A 35 -6.01 3.22 -13.40
N LEU A 36 -5.78 2.23 -12.53
CA LEU A 36 -6.50 0.94 -12.57
C LEU A 36 -8.02 1.10 -12.37
N LEU A 37 -8.45 2.10 -11.58
CA LEU A 37 -9.86 2.42 -11.41
C LEU A 37 -10.43 3.14 -12.63
N ASP A 38 -9.69 4.09 -13.20
CA ASP A 38 -10.14 4.91 -14.32
C ASP A 38 -10.28 4.09 -15.62
N VAL A 39 -9.49 3.03 -15.79
CA VAL A 39 -9.53 2.15 -16.99
C VAL A 39 -10.62 1.07 -16.90
N GLU A 40 -11.18 0.81 -15.71
CA GLU A 40 -12.22 -0.20 -15.51
C GLU A 40 -11.89 -1.58 -16.12
N LEU A 41 -10.69 -2.09 -15.87
CA LEU A 41 -10.09 -3.28 -16.52
C LEU A 41 -10.99 -4.54 -16.55
N TYR A 42 -11.87 -4.66 -15.56
CA TYR A 42 -12.79 -5.79 -15.41
C TYR A 42 -14.27 -5.41 -15.53
N GLY A 43 -14.56 -4.19 -16.01
CA GLY A 43 -15.87 -3.59 -16.14
C GLY A 43 -16.39 -2.94 -14.85
N GLU A 44 -17.44 -2.12 -14.97
CA GLU A 44 -18.03 -1.32 -13.87
C GLU A 44 -18.40 -2.13 -12.62
N GLN A 45 -18.79 -3.40 -12.80
CA GLN A 45 -19.25 -4.28 -11.71
C GLN A 45 -18.11 -4.89 -10.88
N PHE A 46 -16.86 -4.82 -11.34
CA PHE A 46 -15.72 -5.42 -10.65
C PHE A 46 -14.64 -4.36 -10.40
N LYS A 47 -14.70 -3.74 -9.22
CA LYS A 47 -13.73 -2.73 -8.78
C LYS A 47 -12.59 -3.37 -8.00
N ILE A 48 -11.36 -3.03 -8.38
CA ILE A 48 -10.15 -3.47 -7.69
C ILE A 48 -10.07 -2.76 -6.34
N GLN A 49 -9.78 -3.50 -5.28
CA GLN A 49 -9.57 -2.96 -3.93
C GLN A 49 -8.10 -2.60 -3.72
N LYS A 50 -7.84 -1.50 -3.02
CA LYS A 50 -6.49 -1.14 -2.60
C LYS A 50 -6.15 -1.82 -1.28
N SER A 51 -4.93 -2.34 -1.17
CA SER A 51 -4.29 -2.72 0.09
C SER A 51 -2.90 -2.10 0.14
N GLU A 52 -2.43 -1.81 1.35
CA GLU A 52 -1.08 -1.27 1.55
C GLU A 52 -0.14 -2.40 1.98
N CYS A 53 1.10 -2.32 1.52
CA CYS A 53 2.16 -3.22 1.93
C CYS A 53 2.38 -3.11 3.45
N VAL A 54 2.50 -4.25 4.14
CA VAL A 54 2.73 -4.27 5.59
C VAL A 54 4.01 -3.50 5.96
N GLY A 55 5.06 -3.61 5.15
CA GLY A 55 6.29 -2.84 5.34
C GLY A 55 6.08 -1.32 5.16
N HIS A 56 5.18 -0.89 4.27
CA HIS A 56 4.79 0.52 4.17
C HIS A 56 4.16 1.00 5.47
N VAL A 57 3.19 0.23 5.96
CA VAL A 57 2.44 0.53 7.18
C VAL A 57 3.39 0.58 8.38
N GLU A 58 4.31 -0.38 8.50
CA GLU A 58 5.31 -0.42 9.58
C GLU A 58 6.22 0.82 9.57
N LYS A 59 6.82 1.17 8.42
CA LYS A 59 7.65 2.38 8.28
C LYS A 59 6.89 3.65 8.65
N HIS A 60 5.64 3.76 8.20
CA HIS A 60 4.78 4.91 8.47
C HIS A 60 4.39 4.99 9.95
N MET A 61 4.05 3.86 10.57
CA MET A 61 3.80 3.78 12.03
C MET A 61 5.06 4.13 12.82
N GLY A 62 6.21 3.60 12.45
CA GLY A 62 7.49 3.88 13.12
C GLY A 62 7.82 5.38 13.09
N THR A 63 7.64 6.03 11.93
CA THR A 63 7.83 7.48 11.79
C THR A 63 6.90 8.27 12.72
N ARG A 64 5.60 7.91 12.75
CA ARG A 64 4.62 8.57 13.63
C ARG A 64 4.96 8.41 15.11
N LEU A 65 5.37 7.20 15.52
CA LEU A 65 5.77 6.91 16.89
C LEU A 65 7.02 7.71 17.30
N ARG A 66 8.04 7.80 16.42
CA ARG A 66 9.24 8.63 16.67
C ARG A 66 8.88 10.12 16.81
N ASN A 67 7.95 10.61 16.00
CA ASN A 67 7.44 11.98 16.11
C ASN A 67 6.73 12.23 17.44
N VAL A 68 5.81 11.35 17.85
CA VAL A 68 5.16 11.43 19.17
C VAL A 68 6.19 11.41 20.29
N LYS A 69 7.17 10.50 20.21
CA LYS A 69 8.26 10.39 21.19
C LYS A 69 8.99 11.71 21.36
N LYS A 70 9.37 12.33 20.24
CA LYS A 70 10.09 13.60 20.18
C LYS A 70 9.25 14.75 20.74
N THR A 71 8.01 14.89 20.29
CA THR A 71 7.11 15.99 20.69
C THR A 71 6.73 15.90 22.16
N ALA A 72 6.42 14.70 22.66
CA ALA A 72 6.06 14.46 24.05
C ALA A 72 7.27 14.32 25.00
N LYS A 73 8.50 14.35 24.47
CA LYS A 73 9.75 14.17 25.22
C LYS A 73 9.75 12.91 26.11
N ILE A 74 9.21 11.81 25.60
CA ILE A 74 9.10 10.54 26.33
C ILE A 74 10.31 9.63 26.06
N GLY A 75 10.77 8.94 27.10
CA GLY A 75 11.89 8.00 27.02
C GLY A 75 12.24 7.40 28.39
N GLY A 76 13.02 6.32 28.40
CA GLY A 76 13.42 5.60 29.61
C GLY A 76 12.61 4.33 29.89
N LYS A 77 12.94 3.65 30.99
CA LYS A 77 12.37 2.34 31.36
C LYS A 77 10.84 2.42 31.45
N GLY A 78 10.15 1.49 30.79
CA GLY A 78 8.68 1.41 30.77
C GLY A 78 7.98 2.46 29.89
N LYS A 79 8.71 3.23 29.07
CA LYS A 79 8.14 4.21 28.14
C LYS A 79 8.45 3.86 26.69
N LEU A 80 7.84 4.58 25.75
CA LEU A 80 8.14 4.46 24.32
C LEU A 80 9.61 4.84 24.06
N THR A 81 10.38 3.92 23.49
CA THR A 81 11.79 4.10 23.13
C THR A 81 12.04 3.63 21.70
N ASP A 82 13.17 4.00 21.09
CA ASP A 82 13.48 3.55 19.72
C ASP A 82 13.62 2.04 19.62
N VAL A 83 14.00 1.37 20.71
CA VAL A 83 14.08 -0.11 20.78
C VAL A 83 12.70 -0.75 20.64
N LEU A 84 11.64 -0.10 21.12
CA LEU A 84 10.26 -0.57 20.98
C LEU A 84 9.65 -0.24 19.62
N ILE A 85 10.21 0.75 18.90
CA ILE A 85 9.74 1.16 17.58
C ILE A 85 10.50 0.34 16.53
N LYS A 86 9.91 -0.79 16.11
CA LYS A 86 10.40 -1.64 15.03
C LYS A 86 10.48 -0.88 13.70
N ASN A 87 11.34 -1.34 12.78
CA ASN A 87 11.55 -0.78 11.44
C ASN A 87 11.02 -1.74 10.39
#